data_AF-A0A0N4WXM1-F1
#
_entry.id   AF-A0A0N4WXM1-F1
#
_cell.length_a   1.000
_cell.length_b   1.000
_cell.length_c   1.000
_cell.angle_alpha   90.00
_cell.angle_beta   90.00
_cell.angle_gamma   90.00
#
_symmetry.space_group_name_H-M   'P 1'
#
loop_
_entity.id
_entity.type
_entity.pdbx_description
1 polymer ?
#
loop_
_entity_poly.entity_id
_entity_poly.type
_entity_poly.pdbx_seq_one_letter_code
_entity_poly.pdbx_strand_id
1 'polypeptide(L)'
;MWQSPVLVLLTMSACFAYPASGGLDVENLSAGGKKFFMDMTKQVMGVPSLKPENLAAQTFFRSFLDKYTKLDDNIKRDMEQHIPTATKIFNQAAKKYNVDPHQAFQILSTFFENFKKGASGNVAQQGLKMAGKLFGKKGN
;
A
#
# COMPACT_ATOMS: atom_id res chain seq x y z
N MET A 1 23.82 19.20 40.10
CA MET A 1 23.17 17.90 39.77
C MET A 1 21.69 18.23 39.59
N TRP A 2 20.97 17.97 38.52
CA TRP A 2 21.13 17.12 37.34
C TRP A 2 20.11 17.64 36.30
N GLN A 3 20.45 17.62 35.02
CA GLN A 3 19.56 18.01 33.93
C GLN A 3 18.45 16.99 33.71
N SER A 4 17.24 17.40 33.31
CA SER A 4 16.49 16.75 32.22
C SER A 4 15.19 17.50 31.90
N PRO A 5 14.98 17.91 30.64
CA PRO A 5 13.71 18.44 30.15
C PRO A 5 12.77 17.27 29.83
N VAL A 6 11.58 17.24 30.41
CA VAL A 6 10.55 16.28 30.01
C VAL A 6 9.97 16.75 28.67
N LEU A 7 10.50 16.16 27.60
CA LEU A 7 9.91 16.14 26.26
C LEU A 7 8.49 15.56 26.35
N VAL A 8 7.49 16.43 26.32
CA VAL A 8 6.11 16.04 26.03
C VAL A 8 6.06 15.64 24.56
N LEU A 9 6.16 14.34 24.30
CA LEU A 9 5.93 13.74 22.98
C LEU A 9 4.50 14.08 22.53
N LEU A 10 4.41 14.95 21.53
CA LEU A 10 3.19 15.26 20.81
C LEU A 10 2.76 14.03 19.99
N THR A 11 2.01 13.12 20.58
CA THR A 11 1.37 12.01 19.86
C THR A 11 0.23 12.53 18.99
N MET A 12 0.55 13.04 17.81
CA MET A 12 -0.44 13.16 16.74
C MET A 12 -0.72 11.76 16.17
N SER A 13 -1.59 11.02 16.85
CA SER A 13 -2.31 9.90 16.24
C SER A 13 -3.34 10.49 15.28
N ALA A 14 -2.88 10.92 14.09
CA ALA A 14 -3.77 11.17 12.98
C ALA A 14 -4.34 9.81 12.54
N CYS A 15 -5.46 9.42 13.17
CA CYS A 15 -6.35 8.41 12.61
C CYS A 15 -6.79 8.93 11.24
N PHE A 16 -6.13 8.48 10.18
CA PHE A 16 -6.67 8.61 8.83
C PHE A 16 -7.94 7.77 8.80
N ALA A 17 -9.07 8.39 9.11
CA ALA A 17 -10.39 7.87 8.79
C ALA A 17 -10.44 7.80 7.26
N TYR A 18 -10.15 6.62 6.72
CA TYR A 18 -10.22 6.35 5.30
C TYR A 18 -11.68 6.54 4.86
N PRO A 19 -12.00 7.49 3.95
CA PRO A 19 -13.33 7.54 3.38
C PRO A 19 -13.56 6.25 2.60
N ALA A 20 -14.61 5.52 2.98
CA ALA A 20 -14.97 4.20 2.47
C ALA A 20 -15.46 4.17 1.01
N SER A 21 -15.18 5.19 0.19
CA SER A 21 -15.83 5.40 -1.10
C SER A 21 -14.89 5.63 -2.31
N GLY A 22 -13.58 5.59 -2.13
CA GLY A 22 -12.63 5.63 -3.25
C GLY A 22 -12.16 4.23 -3.63
N GLY A 23 -13.00 3.48 -4.37
CA GLY A 23 -12.64 2.15 -4.85
C GLY A 23 -11.32 2.17 -5.63
N LEU A 24 -10.50 1.13 -5.45
CA LEU A 24 -9.33 0.88 -6.30
C LEU A 24 -9.83 0.55 -7.71
N ASP A 25 -9.89 1.54 -8.60
CA ASP A 25 -10.30 1.35 -9.99
C ASP A 25 -9.15 0.77 -10.83
N VAL A 26 -8.77 -0.47 -10.50
CA VAL A 26 -7.70 -1.20 -11.18
C VAL A 26 -8.10 -1.57 -12.61
N GLU A 27 -9.40 -1.60 -12.92
CA GLU A 27 -9.91 -1.94 -14.26
C GLU A 27 -9.53 -0.86 -15.29
N ASN A 28 -9.44 0.40 -14.87
CA ASN A 28 -9.08 1.51 -15.74
C ASN A 28 -7.57 1.82 -15.78
N LEU A 29 -6.75 1.16 -14.96
CA LEU A 29 -5.30 1.29 -15.05
C LEU A 29 -4.76 0.78 -16.40
N SER A 30 -3.70 1.42 -16.86
CA SER A 30 -2.83 0.95 -17.93
C SER A 30 -2.30 -0.47 -17.65
N ALA A 31 -1.81 -1.16 -18.69
CA ALA A 31 -1.23 -2.50 -18.53
C ALA A 31 -0.08 -2.52 -17.50
N GLY A 32 0.73 -1.45 -17.44
CA GLY A 32 1.80 -1.29 -16.46
C GLY A 32 1.28 -1.16 -15.03
N GLY A 33 0.28 -0.29 -14.81
CA GLY A 33 -0.36 -0.11 -13.51
C GLY A 33 -1.05 -1.39 -13.00
N LYS A 34 -1.76 -2.09 -13.88
CA LYS A 34 -2.39 -3.39 -13.58
C LYS A 34 -1.36 -4.44 -13.17
N LYS A 35 -0.27 -4.56 -13.92
CA LYS A 35 0.81 -5.50 -13.62
C LYS A 35 1.44 -5.19 -12.26
N PHE A 36 1.74 -3.92 -11.98
CA PHE A 36 2.27 -3.48 -10.69
C PHE A 36 1.33 -3.88 -9.54
N PHE A 37 0.03 -3.59 -9.67
CA PHE A 37 -0.97 -3.95 -8.66
C PHE A 37 -1.09 -5.46 -8.46
N MET A 38 -1.08 -6.23 -9.55
CA MET A 38 -1.17 -7.68 -9.47
C MET A 38 0.07 -8.28 -8.80
N ASP A 39 1.26 -7.82 -9.18
CA ASP A 39 2.53 -8.26 -8.59
C ASP A 39 2.59 -7.90 -7.10
N MET A 40 2.17 -6.69 -6.73
CA MET A 40 2.04 -6.22 -5.35
C MET A 40 1.03 -7.06 -4.56
N THR A 41 -0.16 -7.31 -5.11
CA THR A 41 -1.23 -8.08 -4.47
C THR A 41 -0.80 -9.52 -4.21
N LYS A 42 -0.13 -10.16 -5.17
CA LYS A 42 0.44 -11.50 -4.98
C LYS A 42 1.47 -11.53 -3.85
N GLN A 43 2.39 -10.56 -3.85
CA GLN A 43 3.43 -10.46 -2.84
C GLN A 43 2.83 -10.25 -1.45
N VAL A 44 1.92 -9.28 -1.28
CA VAL A 44 1.34 -8.94 0.03
C VAL A 44 0.50 -10.07 0.61
N MET A 45 -0.20 -10.83 -0.24
CA MET A 45 -0.98 -11.99 0.21
C MET A 45 -0.08 -13.13 0.72
N GLY A 46 1.14 -13.25 0.19
CA GLY A 46 2.15 -14.20 0.67
C GLY A 46 2.86 -13.76 1.97
N VAL A 47 2.71 -12.51 2.41
CA VAL A 47 3.32 -12.03 3.65
C VAL A 47 2.41 -12.41 4.84
N PRO A 48 2.91 -13.19 5.82
CA PRO A 48 2.08 -13.72 6.91
C PRO A 48 1.55 -12.62 7.85
N SER A 49 2.38 -11.63 8.18
CA SER A 49 2.00 -10.45 8.96
C SER A 49 2.67 -9.23 8.35
N LEU A 50 1.93 -8.14 8.16
CA LEU A 50 2.46 -6.91 7.60
C LEU A 50 2.91 -5.95 8.69
N LYS A 51 3.05 -6.40 9.94
CA LYS A 51 3.61 -5.59 11.02
C LYS A 51 5.04 -5.16 10.64
N PRO A 52 5.45 -3.90 10.90
CA PRO A 52 6.79 -3.41 10.54
C PRO A 52 7.92 -4.19 11.20
N GLU A 53 7.63 -4.85 12.33
CA GLU A 53 8.57 -5.69 13.07
C GLU A 53 8.87 -7.02 12.36
N ASN A 54 8.02 -7.45 11.43
CA ASN A 54 8.19 -8.69 10.70
C ASN A 54 9.20 -8.53 9.56
N LEU A 55 10.23 -9.38 9.52
CA LEU A 55 11.28 -9.32 8.50
C LEU A 55 10.75 -9.50 7.07
N ALA A 56 9.74 -10.35 6.87
CA ALA A 56 9.11 -10.55 5.56
C ALA A 56 8.32 -9.29 5.13
N ALA A 57 7.65 -8.62 6.06
CA ALA A 57 6.97 -7.35 5.80
C ALA A 57 7.95 -6.24 5.44
N GLN A 58 9.05 -6.09 6.18
CA GLN A 58 10.08 -5.11 5.86
C GLN A 58 10.67 -5.37 4.47
N THR A 59 10.98 -6.63 4.15
CA THR A 59 11.50 -7.00 2.83
C THR A 59 10.50 -6.67 1.73
N PHE A 60 9.23 -6.99 1.93
CA PHE A 60 8.15 -6.61 1.02
C PHE A 60 8.05 -5.09 0.86
N PHE A 61 8.02 -4.32 1.95
CA PHE A 61 7.92 -2.86 1.90
C PHE A 61 9.11 -2.20 1.19
N ARG A 62 10.33 -2.66 1.45
CA ARG A 62 11.53 -2.20 0.73
C ARG A 62 11.41 -2.50 -0.76
N SER A 63 11.07 -3.74 -1.11
CA SER A 63 10.89 -4.14 -2.51
C SER A 63 9.77 -3.37 -3.20
N PHE A 64 8.67 -3.13 -2.49
CA PHE A 64 7.53 -2.36 -2.98
C PHE A 64 7.93 -0.91 -3.27
N LEU A 65 8.60 -0.24 -2.33
CA LEU A 65 9.05 1.14 -2.50
C LEU A 65 10.10 1.28 -3.60
N ASP A 66 11.03 0.32 -3.71
CA ASP A 66 12.02 0.29 -4.78
C ASP A 66 11.34 0.17 -6.16
N LYS A 67 10.40 -0.77 -6.30
CA LYS A 67 9.61 -0.92 -7.54
C LYS A 67 8.78 0.32 -7.85
N TYR A 68 8.10 0.88 -6.85
CA TYR A 68 7.23 2.03 -7.01
C TYR A 68 8.00 3.29 -7.43
N THR A 69 9.14 3.55 -6.79
CA THR A 69 9.97 4.73 -7.11
C THR A 69 10.58 4.65 -8.52
N LYS A 70 10.85 3.43 -9.00
CA LYS A 70 11.35 3.15 -10.35
C LYS A 70 10.26 3.00 -11.43
N LEU A 71 8.98 3.12 -11.09
CA LEU A 71 7.92 3.13 -12.10
C LEU A 71 8.09 4.33 -13.05
N ASP A 72 7.83 4.09 -14.32
CA ASP A 72 7.76 5.14 -15.34
C ASP A 72 6.75 6.21 -14.94
N ASP A 73 7.05 7.46 -15.26
CA ASP A 73 6.20 8.60 -14.88
C ASP A 73 4.79 8.50 -15.48
N ASN A 74 4.65 7.91 -16.67
CA ASN A 74 3.35 7.65 -17.28
C ASN A 74 2.50 6.68 -16.43
N ILE A 75 3.12 5.65 -15.85
CA ILE A 75 2.43 4.68 -14.98
C ILE A 75 2.07 5.35 -13.66
N LYS A 76 2.97 6.17 -13.08
CA LYS A 76 2.66 6.92 -11.86
C LYS A 76 1.47 7.87 -12.08
N ARG A 77 1.42 8.59 -13.21
CA ARG A 77 0.29 9.48 -13.54
C ARG A 77 -1.02 8.72 -13.74
N ASP A 78 -0.98 7.58 -14.43
CA ASP A 78 -2.11 6.66 -14.58
C ASP A 78 -2.63 6.18 -13.20
N MET A 79 -1.73 5.83 -12.29
CA MET A 79 -2.08 5.51 -10.91
C MET A 79 -2.64 6.73 -10.15
N GLU A 80 -2.09 7.93 -10.32
CA GLU A 80 -2.65 9.14 -9.69
C GLU A 80 -4.07 9.43 -10.19
N GLN A 81 -4.37 9.14 -11.45
CA GLN A 81 -5.68 9.37 -12.05
C GLN A 81 -6.73 8.36 -11.58
N HIS A 82 -6.41 7.06 -11.61
CA HIS A 82 -7.40 6.01 -11.38
C HIS A 82 -7.46 5.53 -9.93
N ILE A 83 -6.39 5.70 -9.15
CA ILE A 83 -6.30 5.25 -7.76
C ILE A 83 -5.62 6.30 -6.85
N PRO A 84 -6.08 7.58 -6.89
CA PRO A 84 -5.41 8.71 -6.25
C PRO A 84 -5.10 8.50 -4.76
N THR A 85 -6.01 7.84 -4.04
CA THR A 85 -5.86 7.58 -2.61
C THR A 85 -4.68 6.65 -2.31
N ALA A 86 -4.56 5.53 -3.03
CA ALA A 86 -3.46 4.59 -2.85
C ALA A 86 -2.14 5.24 -3.27
N THR A 87 -2.14 5.96 -4.41
CA THR A 87 -0.95 6.63 -4.93
C THR A 87 -0.44 7.71 -3.98
N LYS A 88 -1.34 8.48 -3.33
CA LYS A 88 -0.95 9.44 -2.29
C LYS A 88 -0.24 8.79 -1.11
N ILE A 89 -0.71 7.63 -0.67
CA ILE A 89 -0.10 6.87 0.44
C ILE A 89 1.28 6.36 0.02
N PHE A 90 1.40 5.81 -1.19
CA PHE A 90 2.69 5.31 -1.71
C PHE A 90 3.70 6.45 -1.85
N ASN A 91 3.29 7.60 -2.38
CA ASN A 91 4.11 8.81 -2.45
C ASN A 91 4.57 9.29 -1.07
N GLN A 92 3.69 9.28 -0.07
CA GLN A 92 4.04 9.66 1.31
C GLN A 92 5.05 8.68 1.91
N ALA A 93 4.85 7.38 1.74
CA ALA A 93 5.76 6.35 2.22
C ALA A 93 7.13 6.45 1.53
N ALA A 94 7.17 6.64 0.21
CA ALA A 94 8.41 6.80 -0.56
C ALA A 94 9.22 8.03 -0.11
N LYS A 95 8.54 9.17 0.11
CA LYS A 95 9.19 10.38 0.65
C LYS A 95 9.78 10.15 2.04
N LYS A 96 9.03 9.48 2.91
CA LYS A 96 9.48 9.18 4.27
C LYS A 96 10.56 8.12 4.31
N TYR A 97 10.63 7.19 3.37
CA TYR A 97 11.60 6.10 3.39
C TYR A 97 13.06 6.57 3.42
N ASN A 98 13.37 7.68 2.76
CA ASN A 98 14.71 8.27 2.77
C ASN A 98 15.06 9.03 4.06
N VAL A 99 14.07 9.32 4.91
CA VAL A 99 14.23 10.13 6.14
C VAL A 99 14.06 9.26 7.39
N ASP A 100 12.96 8.50 7.42
CA ASP A 100 12.57 7.59 8.49
C ASP A 100 11.91 6.34 7.86
N PRO A 101 12.72 5.29 7.59
CA PRO A 101 12.22 4.02 7.07
C PRO A 101 11.15 3.36 7.95
N HIS A 102 11.21 3.57 9.27
CA HIS A 102 10.26 2.96 10.20
C HIS A 102 8.87 3.57 10.03
N GLN A 103 8.77 4.90 9.93
CA GLN A 103 7.50 5.56 9.62
C GLN A 103 6.98 5.20 8.24
N ALA A 104 7.85 5.09 7.23
CA ALA A 104 7.44 4.63 5.90
C ALA A 104 6.81 3.23 5.96
N PHE A 105 7.42 2.31 6.71
CA PHE A 105 6.89 0.96 6.91
C PHE A 105 5.61 0.94 7.73
N GLN A 106 5.44 1.82 8.71
CA GLN A 106 4.16 1.96 9.43
C GLN A 106 3.02 2.38 8.51
N ILE A 107 3.25 3.38 7.65
CA ILE A 107 2.26 3.84 6.68
C ILE A 107 1.84 2.70 5.74
N LEU A 108 2.83 1.99 5.18
CA LEU A 108 2.57 0.84 4.31
C LEU A 108 1.91 -0.31 5.05
N SER A 109 2.32 -0.60 6.28
CA SER A 109 1.73 -1.63 7.13
C SER A 109 0.24 -1.37 7.35
N THR A 110 -0.14 -0.17 7.77
CA THR A 110 -1.54 0.20 7.97
C THR A 110 -2.34 0.05 6.68
N PHE A 111 -1.82 0.56 5.56
CA PHE A 111 -2.49 0.43 4.26
C PHE A 111 -2.68 -1.03 3.87
N PHE A 112 -1.62 -1.84 3.91
CA PHE A 112 -1.65 -3.21 3.43
C PHE A 112 -2.41 -4.16 4.37
N GLU A 113 -2.40 -3.93 5.69
CA GLU A 113 -3.25 -4.64 6.64
C GLU A 113 -4.72 -4.36 6.35
N ASN A 114 -5.08 -3.09 6.12
CA ASN A 114 -6.44 -2.71 5.74
C ASN A 114 -6.82 -3.26 4.36
N PHE A 115 -5.87 -3.29 3.42
CA PHE A 115 -6.05 -3.90 2.10
C PHE A 115 -6.31 -5.41 2.20
N LYS A 116 -5.52 -6.15 3.00
CA LYS A 116 -5.74 -7.59 3.24
C LYS A 116 -7.07 -7.85 3.94
N LYS A 117 -7.40 -7.06 4.98
CA LYS A 117 -8.68 -7.15 5.70
C LYS A 117 -9.86 -6.86 4.78
N GLY A 118 -9.77 -5.80 3.97
CA GLY A 118 -10.77 -5.44 2.96
C GLY A 118 -10.89 -6.49 1.85
N ALA A 119 -9.79 -7.16 1.46
CA ALA A 119 -9.85 -8.30 0.55
C ALA A 119 -10.51 -9.54 1.17
N SER A 120 -10.63 -9.61 2.51
CA SER A 120 -11.20 -10.75 3.25
C SER A 120 -12.64 -10.58 3.76
N GLY A 121 -13.23 -9.38 3.71
CA GLY A 121 -14.66 -9.14 4.02
C GLY A 121 -15.31 -8.21 2.98
N ASN A 122 -16.64 -8.26 2.74
CA ASN A 122 -17.50 -7.58 1.73
C ASN A 122 -16.88 -6.78 0.54
N VAL A 123 -15.85 -5.95 0.72
CA VAL A 123 -14.92 -5.48 -0.33
C VAL A 123 -14.15 -6.64 -0.99
N ALA A 124 -14.11 -7.81 -0.35
CA ALA A 124 -13.72 -9.10 -0.91
C ALA A 124 -14.48 -9.44 -2.18
N GLN A 125 -15.75 -9.06 -2.35
CA GLN A 125 -16.44 -9.30 -3.63
C GLN A 125 -15.88 -8.43 -4.77
N GLN A 126 -15.39 -7.22 -4.49
CA GLN A 126 -14.71 -6.39 -5.51
C GLN A 126 -13.25 -6.82 -5.70
N GLY A 127 -12.56 -7.21 -4.62
CA GLY A 127 -11.21 -7.79 -4.67
C GLY A 127 -11.16 -9.14 -5.38
N LEU A 128 -12.10 -10.07 -5.11
CA LEU A 128 -12.29 -11.32 -5.85
C LEU A 128 -12.88 -11.11 -7.24
N LYS A 129 -13.72 -10.09 -7.49
CA LYS A 129 -14.16 -9.78 -8.87
C LYS A 129 -13.00 -9.24 -9.70
N MET A 130 -12.13 -8.39 -9.14
CA MET A 130 -10.93 -7.92 -9.83
C MET A 130 -9.87 -9.01 -9.95
N ALA A 131 -9.58 -9.75 -8.89
CA ALA A 131 -8.68 -10.90 -8.96
C ALA A 131 -9.26 -11.99 -9.87
N GLY A 132 -10.54 -12.32 -9.79
CA GLY A 132 -11.22 -13.27 -10.66
C GLY A 132 -11.24 -12.86 -12.13
N LYS A 133 -11.39 -11.57 -12.44
CA LYS A 133 -11.22 -11.05 -13.82
C LYS A 133 -9.76 -11.08 -14.30
N LEU A 134 -8.79 -10.92 -13.39
CA LEU A 134 -7.35 -10.96 -13.70
C LEU A 134 -6.76 -12.38 -13.74
N PHE A 135 -7.35 -13.33 -13.01
CA PHE A 135 -6.92 -14.73 -12.90
C PHE A 135 -7.82 -15.71 -13.68
N GLY A 136 -9.00 -15.28 -14.12
CA GLY A 136 -10.03 -16.10 -14.75
C GLY A 136 -10.14 -15.95 -16.27
N LYS A 137 -9.02 -15.77 -17.00
CA LYS A 137 -8.98 -16.07 -18.43
C LYS A 137 -8.20 -17.36 -18.68
N LYS A 138 -8.87 -18.49 -18.44
CA LYS A 138 -8.50 -19.79 -19.03
C LYS A 138 -9.76 -20.65 -19.21
N GLY A 139 -10.19 -20.79 -20.49
CA GLY A 139 -11.30 -21.64 -20.97
C GLY A 139 -12.69 -21.11 -20.59
N ASN A 140 -13.62 -20.84 -21.51
CA ASN A 140 -13.96 -21.47 -22.78
C ASN A 140 -14.43 -20.39 -23.76
#